data_AF-A0A2W4S2V0-F1
#
_entry.id   AF-A0A2W4S2V0-F1
#
_cell.length_a   1.000
_cell.length_b   1.000
_cell.length_c   1.000
_cell.angle_alpha   90.00
_cell.angle_beta   90.00
_cell.angle_gamma   90.00
#
_symmetry.space_group_name_H-M   'P 1'
#
loop_
_entity.id
_entity.type
_entity.pdbx_description
1 polymer ?
#
loop_
_entity_poly.entity_id
_entity_poly.type
_entity_poly.pdbx_seq_one_letter_code
_entity_poly.pdbx_strand_id
1 'polypeptide(L)'
;MAVVAGLLVVGCGADRPTRDGKTISPEVFVETYVELRRAARTLDDPAAWEARKREILQARGVTEEELRAFAEARSADVVFIKALWDTIEARLATMESAPGD
;
A
#
# COMPACT_ATOMS: atom_id res chain seq x y z
N MET A 1 29.53 30.91 -16.74
CA MET A 1 28.43 31.16 -15.79
C MET A 1 27.15 30.78 -16.51
N ALA A 2 26.29 29.86 -16.07
CA ALA A 2 25.98 29.41 -14.72
C ALA A 2 25.71 27.89 -14.68
N VAL A 3 26.05 27.29 -13.53
CA VAL A 3 25.67 25.95 -13.09
C VAL A 3 24.23 26.04 -12.55
N VAL A 4 23.35 25.14 -12.99
CA VAL A 4 22.09 24.83 -12.28
C VAL A 4 22.01 23.30 -12.25
N ALA A 5 22.71 22.68 -11.31
CA ALA A 5 22.23 22.37 -9.96
C ALA A 5 21.02 21.42 -10.02
N GLY A 6 21.31 20.13 -9.87
CA GLY A 6 20.36 19.04 -9.91
C GLY A 6 19.31 19.12 -8.81
N LEU A 7 18.07 18.80 -9.19
CA LEU A 7 17.00 18.42 -8.29
C LEU A 7 16.92 16.89 -8.26
N LEU A 8 17.82 16.29 -7.48
CA LEU A 8 17.59 14.95 -6.96
C LEU A 8 16.56 15.10 -5.84
N VAL A 9 15.28 14.95 -6.18
CA VAL A 9 14.25 14.72 -5.18
C VAL A 9 14.52 13.33 -4.63
N VAL A 10 15.27 13.29 -3.52
CA VAL A 10 15.31 12.15 -2.61
C VAL A 10 13.91 12.00 -2.03
N GLY A 11 13.10 11.19 -2.70
CA GLY A 11 11.91 10.59 -2.11
C GLY A 11 12.38 9.64 -1.02
N CYS A 12 12.37 10.13 0.22
CA CYS A 12 12.71 9.33 1.38
C CYS A 12 11.58 8.31 1.60
N GLY A 13 11.79 7.05 1.20
CA GLY A 13 10.93 5.93 1.58
C GLY A 13 10.61 4.85 0.53
N ALA A 14 11.13 4.94 -0.70
CA ALA A 14 10.74 4.01 -1.76
C ALA A 14 11.95 3.42 -2.51
N ASP A 15 12.73 2.57 -1.85
CA ASP A 15 13.60 1.67 -2.59
C ASP A 15 13.83 0.36 -1.83
N ARG A 16 12.97 -0.62 -2.10
CA ARG A 16 13.47 -1.96 -2.36
C ARG A 16 12.51 -2.70 -3.31
N PRO A 17 12.73 -2.60 -4.62
CA PRO A 17 12.34 -3.67 -5.52
C PRO A 17 12.82 -4.98 -4.90
N THR A 18 11.93 -5.95 -4.74
CA THR A 18 12.36 -7.31 -4.38
C THR A 18 13.43 -7.74 -5.38
N ARG A 19 14.41 -8.52 -4.94
CA ARG A 19 15.56 -8.96 -5.77
C ARG A 19 15.13 -9.68 -7.07
N ASP A 20 13.85 -10.03 -7.20
CA ASP A 20 13.19 -10.64 -8.36
C ASP A 20 12.45 -9.66 -9.30
N GLY A 21 12.54 -8.35 -9.05
CA GLY A 21 12.41 -7.31 -10.09
C GLY A 21 11.05 -7.07 -10.75
N LYS A 22 9.91 -7.53 -10.19
CA LYS A 22 8.59 -7.24 -10.81
C LYS A 22 7.44 -6.86 -9.87
N THR A 23 7.60 -6.92 -8.55
CA THR A 23 6.49 -6.59 -7.64
C THR A 23 6.97 -5.87 -6.38
N ILE A 24 6.06 -5.15 -5.74
CA ILE A 24 6.19 -4.60 -4.38
C ILE A 24 6.45 -5.70 -3.34
N SER A 25 6.96 -5.33 -2.17
CA SER A 25 7.14 -6.27 -1.06
C SER A 25 5.81 -6.61 -0.37
N PRO A 26 5.71 -7.78 0.32
CA PRO A 26 4.54 -8.12 1.12
C PRO A 26 4.20 -7.06 2.17
N GLU A 27 5.21 -6.45 2.80
CA GLU A 27 5.00 -5.42 3.82
C GLU A 27 4.33 -4.18 3.22
N VAL A 28 4.82 -3.72 2.06
CA VAL A 28 4.24 -2.57 1.33
C VAL A 28 2.82 -2.88 0.89
N PHE A 29 2.56 -4.10 0.39
CA PHE A 29 1.21 -4.53 0.06
C PHE A 29 0.27 -4.48 1.28
N VAL A 30 0.66 -5.10 2.40
CA VAL A 30 -0.14 -5.15 3.63
C VAL A 30 -0.45 -3.74 4.13
N GLU A 31 0.55 -2.88 4.25
CA GLU A 31 0.37 -1.52 4.76
C GLU A 31 -0.55 -0.69 3.87
N THR A 32 -0.33 -0.74 2.56
CA THR A 32 -1.18 -0.03 1.59
C THR A 32 -2.62 -0.55 1.64
N TYR A 33 -2.80 -1.87 1.69
CA TYR A 33 -4.12 -2.48 1.67
C TYR A 33 -4.90 -2.24 2.97
N VAL A 34 -4.21 -2.20 4.12
CA VAL A 34 -4.83 -1.82 5.41
C VAL A 34 -5.36 -0.39 5.35
N GLU A 35 -4.59 0.56 4.83
CA GLU A 35 -5.04 1.95 4.68
C GLU A 35 -6.22 2.09 3.72
N LEU A 36 -6.17 1.40 2.58
CA LEU A 36 -7.26 1.35 1.62
C LEU A 36 -8.55 0.79 2.25
N ARG A 37 -8.46 -0.35 2.95
CA ARG A 37 -9.62 -0.97 3.60
C ARG A 37 -10.20 -0.08 4.70
N ARG A 38 -9.34 0.61 5.46
CA ARG A 38 -9.77 1.57 6.49
C ARG A 38 -10.52 2.75 5.88
N ALA A 39 -9.97 3.36 4.84
CA ALA A 39 -10.62 4.48 4.14
C ALA A 39 -11.96 4.05 3.53
N ALA A 40 -12.03 2.86 2.92
CA ALA A 40 -13.28 2.33 2.36
C ALA A 40 -14.36 2.05 3.41
N ARG A 41 -13.99 1.77 4.67
CA ARG A 41 -14.94 1.62 5.79
C ARG A 41 -15.43 2.96 6.36
N THR A 42 -14.68 4.04 6.11
CA THR A 42 -14.94 5.37 6.71
C THR A 42 -15.66 6.30 5.74
N LEU A 43 -15.49 6.08 4.43
CA LEU A 43 -16.02 6.94 3.37
C LEU A 43 -17.16 6.23 2.64
N ASP A 44 -18.37 6.77 2.78
CA ASP A 44 -19.56 6.28 2.07
C ASP A 44 -19.73 6.93 0.67
N ASP A 45 -19.08 8.07 0.43
CA ASP A 45 -19.14 8.78 -0.85
C ASP A 45 -18.11 8.22 -1.86
N PRO A 46 -18.54 7.77 -3.07
CA PRO A 46 -17.63 7.20 -4.07
C PRO A 46 -16.56 8.17 -4.57
N ALA A 47 -16.87 9.47 -4.71
CA ALA A 47 -15.90 10.44 -5.21
C ALA A 47 -14.82 10.75 -4.16
N ALA A 48 -15.22 10.86 -2.89
CA ALA A 48 -14.32 10.99 -1.75
C ALA A 48 -13.44 9.74 -1.60
N TRP A 49 -14.01 8.54 -1.78
CA TRP A 49 -13.24 7.29 -1.80
C TRP A 49 -12.17 7.30 -2.90
N GLU A 50 -12.54 7.63 -4.14
CA GLU A 50 -11.58 7.63 -5.26
C GLU A 50 -10.49 8.69 -5.09
N ALA A 51 -10.82 9.87 -4.54
CA ALA A 51 -9.82 10.86 -4.17
C ALA A 51 -8.85 10.32 -3.11
N ARG A 52 -9.40 9.73 -2.04
CA ARG A 52 -8.60 9.21 -0.92
C ARG A 52 -7.73 8.02 -1.33
N LYS A 53 -8.24 7.13 -2.19
CA LYS A 53 -7.49 6.02 -2.78
C LYS A 53 -6.25 6.53 -3.52
N ARG A 54 -6.40 7.54 -4.39
CA ARG A 54 -5.26 8.14 -5.10
C ARG A 54 -4.22 8.73 -4.16
N GLU A 55 -4.65 9.43 -3.11
CA GLU A 55 -3.73 9.98 -2.11
C GLU A 55 -2.94 8.89 -1.37
N ILE A 56 -3.61 7.81 -0.95
CA ILE A 56 -2.96 6.67 -0.27
C ILE A 56 -1.91 6.04 -1.19
N LEU A 57 -2.29 5.75 -2.44
CA LEU A 57 -1.39 5.15 -3.42
C LEU A 57 -0.18 6.04 -3.70
N GLN A 58 -0.38 7.35 -3.89
CA GLN A 58 0.71 8.30 -4.07
C GLN A 58 1.62 8.40 -2.84
N ALA A 59 1.06 8.47 -1.64
CA ALA A 59 1.83 8.55 -0.40
C ALA A 59 2.68 7.29 -0.15
N ARG A 60 2.20 6.13 -0.61
CA ARG A 60 2.92 4.84 -0.53
C ARG A 60 3.88 4.61 -1.68
N GLY A 61 3.83 5.42 -2.74
CA GLY A 61 4.62 5.21 -3.95
C GLY A 61 4.24 3.92 -4.69
N VAL A 62 2.97 3.52 -4.61
CA VAL A 62 2.45 2.26 -5.16
C VAL A 62 1.33 2.56 -6.16
N THR A 63 1.29 1.82 -7.25
CA THR A 63 0.22 1.86 -8.24
C THR A 63 -0.82 0.75 -8.02
N GLU A 64 -2.03 0.93 -8.56
CA GLU A 64 -3.04 -0.14 -8.54
C GLU A 64 -2.58 -1.39 -9.29
N GLU A 65 -1.81 -1.20 -10.35
CA GLU A 65 -1.26 -2.31 -11.14
C GLU A 65 -0.25 -3.12 -10.35
N GLU A 66 0.58 -2.48 -9.52
CA GLU A 66 1.52 -3.19 -8.65
C GLU A 66 0.81 -3.98 -7.54
N LEU A 67 -0.27 -3.45 -6.97
CA LEU A 67 -1.11 -4.19 -6.02
C LEU A 67 -1.74 -5.42 -6.69
N ARG A 68 -2.27 -5.25 -7.90
CA ARG A 68 -2.87 -6.33 -8.70
C ARG A 68 -1.82 -7.39 -9.05
N ALA A 69 -0.70 -6.97 -9.61
CA ALA A 69 0.40 -7.87 -10.00
C ALA A 69 0.96 -8.65 -8.80
N PHE A 70 1.06 -8.01 -7.62
CA PHE A 70 1.46 -8.72 -6.40
C PHE A 70 0.46 -9.82 -6.02
N ALA A 71 -0.84 -9.52 -6.02
CA ALA A 71 -1.88 -10.48 -5.67
C ALA A 71 -1.94 -11.65 -6.68
N GLU A 72 -1.84 -11.34 -7.98
CA GLU A 72 -1.83 -12.33 -9.05
C GLU A 72 -0.62 -13.27 -8.96
N ALA A 73 0.58 -12.71 -8.77
CA ALA A 73 1.83 -13.48 -8.67
C ALA A 73 1.84 -14.46 -7.48
N ARG A 74 1.03 -14.21 -6.45
CA ARG A 74 0.96 -15.04 -5.23
C ARG A 74 -0.33 -15.84 -5.12
N SER A 75 -1.26 -15.70 -6.06
CA SER A 75 -2.59 -16.33 -6.03
C SER A 75 -2.56 -17.86 -5.94
N ALA A 76 -1.52 -18.50 -6.50
CA ALA A 76 -1.35 -19.96 -6.44
C ALA A 76 -0.85 -20.47 -5.08
N ASP A 77 -0.24 -19.61 -4.25
CA ASP A 77 0.21 -19.94 -2.90
C ASP A 77 -0.89 -19.58 -1.89
N VAL A 78 -1.84 -20.51 -1.73
CA VAL A 78 -3.01 -20.33 -0.86
C VAL A 78 -2.61 -20.10 0.60
N VAL A 79 -1.54 -20.77 1.08
CA VAL A 79 -1.08 -20.63 2.47
C VAL A 79 -0.52 -19.23 2.69
N PHE A 80 0.29 -18.74 1.75
CA PHE A 80 0.82 -17.37 1.80
C PHE A 80 -0.29 -16.32 1.74
N ILE A 81 -1.22 -16.43 0.77
CA ILE A 81 -2.31 -15.47 0.61
C ILE A 81 -3.24 -15.47 1.83
N LYS A 82 -3.53 -16.63 2.43
CA LYS A 82 -4.31 -16.68 3.68
C LYS A 82 -3.59 -15.93 4.80
N ALA A 83 -2.31 -16.22 5.04
CA ALA A 83 -1.55 -15.56 6.10
C ALA A 83 -1.45 -14.03 5.89
N LEU A 84 -1.36 -13.60 4.64
CA LEU A 84 -1.38 -12.20 4.25
C LEU A 84 -2.71 -11.53 4.63
N TRP A 85 -3.84 -12.16 4.31
CA TRP A 85 -5.17 -11.67 4.68
C TRP A 85 -5.39 -11.65 6.19
N ASP A 86 -5.00 -12.73 6.90
CA ASP A 86 -5.08 -12.80 8.36
C ASP A 86 -4.31 -11.61 9.00
N THR A 87 -3.16 -11.26 8.43
CA THR A 87 -2.34 -10.12 8.90
C THR A 87 -3.05 -8.79 8.69
N ILE A 88 -3.68 -8.58 7.53
CA ILE A 88 -4.45 -7.37 7.22
C ILE A 88 -5.63 -7.23 8.20
N GLU A 89 -6.37 -8.32 8.42
CA GLU A 89 -7.52 -8.34 9.32
C GLU A 89 -7.11 -8.07 10.78
N ALA A 90 -6.04 -8.69 11.26
CA ALA A 90 -5.53 -8.47 12.61
C ALA A 90 -5.13 -7.01 12.84
N ARG A 91 -4.48 -6.37 11.85
CA ARG A 91 -4.12 -4.95 11.92
C ARG A 91 -5.36 -4.05 11.97
N LEU A 92 -6.36 -4.32 11.14
CA LEU A 92 -7.62 -3.56 11.15
C LEU A 92 -8.36 -3.69 12.48
N ALA A 93 -8.45 -4.91 13.03
CA ALA A 93 -9.10 -5.17 14.32
C ALA A 93 -8.38 -4.47 15.49
N THR A 94 -7.04 -4.45 15.47
CA THR A 94 -6.23 -3.75 16.48
C THR A 94 -6.52 -2.25 16.48
N MET A 95 -6.66 -1.64 15.30
CA MET A 95 -6.98 -0.21 15.17
C MET A 95 -8.40 0.13 15.64
N GLU A 96 -9.36 -0.78 15.44
CA GLU A 96 -10.74 -0.63 15.90
C GLU A 96 -10.89 -0.83 17.42
N SER A 97 -10.07 -1.72 17.99
CA SER A 97 -10.09 -2.04 19.42
C SER A 97 -9.27 -1.06 20.26
N ALA A 98 -8.49 -0.17 19.64
CA ALA A 98 -7.78 0.87 20.37
C ALA A 98 -8.81 1.82 21.01
N PRO A 99 -8.90 1.90 22.36
CA PRO A 99 -9.74 2.91 22.99
C PRO A 99 -9.25 4.28 22.52
N GLY A 100 -10.18 5.09 22.00
CA GLY A 100 -9.86 6.46 21.62
C GLY A 100 -9.27 7.21 22.80
N ASP A 101 -8.02 7.67 22.67
CA ASP A 101 -7.48 8.77 23.46
C ASP A 101 -8.29 10.06 23.21
#